data_AF-V9KVH6-F1
#
_entry.id   AF-V9KVH6-F1
#
_cell.length_a   1.000
_cell.length_b   1.000
_cell.length_c   1.000
_cell.angle_alpha   90.00
_cell.angle_beta   90.00
_cell.angle_gamma   90.00
#
_symmetry.space_group_name_H-M   'P 1'
#
loop_
_entity.id
_entity.type
_entity.pdbx_description
1 polymer ?
#
loop_
_entity_poly.entity_id
_entity_poly.type
_entity_poly.pdbx_seq_one_letter_code
_entity_poly.pdbx_strand_id
1 'polypeptide(L)'
;MRQVMMDDTEDVSLDFGAEEEELALRKNKIRHPLATFFHLFFRVSAIITYLFCDWFSRSFIACFVTILLLLSFDFWSVKNVTGRLLVGLRWWNQVDDDGTSHWIFEARKPSSQGKTVGGEAESKIFWLGLIVCPIMWAIFVFSTFFSFKLKWLAVVMLGASLQVANLYGYIKCKVGSGKTLTSMATSYLGRQFLKSAMTKEESPEP
;
A
#
# COMPACT_ATOMS: atom_id res chain seq x y z
N MET A 1 24.51 67.39 8.24
CA MET A 1 23.26 66.61 8.29
C MET A 1 23.56 65.20 7.83
N ARG A 2 23.18 64.22 8.64
CA ARG A 2 23.60 62.81 8.57
C ARG A 2 22.86 62.10 7.43
N GLN A 3 23.59 61.47 6.53
CA GLN A 3 23.03 60.55 5.54
C GLN A 3 22.66 59.26 6.29
N VAL A 4 21.37 59.02 6.48
CA VAL A 4 20.87 57.77 7.05
C VAL A 4 20.78 56.78 5.89
N MET A 5 21.77 55.89 5.79
CA MET A 5 21.63 54.67 4.98
C MET A 5 20.59 53.81 5.70
N MET A 6 19.38 53.72 5.13
CA MET A 6 18.44 52.67 5.49
C MET A 6 18.96 51.38 4.86
N ASP A 7 19.35 50.46 5.73
CA ASP A 7 19.73 49.09 5.43
C ASP A 7 18.42 48.34 5.11
N ASP A 8 18.14 48.17 3.81
CA ASP A 8 17.07 47.31 3.32
C ASP A 8 17.52 45.85 3.41
N THR A 9 17.66 45.33 4.63
CA THR A 9 17.58 43.90 4.88
C THR A 9 16.11 43.56 5.08
N GLU A 10 15.39 43.32 3.98
CA GLU A 10 14.09 42.70 4.06
C GLU A 10 14.29 41.27 4.58
N ASP A 11 13.90 41.08 5.84
CA ASP A 11 13.77 39.78 6.48
C ASP A 11 12.69 38.99 5.73
N VAL A 12 13.08 38.29 4.65
CA VAL A 12 12.24 37.26 4.02
C VAL A 12 12.20 36.09 4.99
N SER A 13 11.42 36.22 6.06
CA SER A 13 10.98 35.10 6.87
C SER A 13 10.09 34.24 5.98
N LEU A 14 10.70 33.29 5.28
CA LEU A 14 10.01 32.23 4.57
C LEU A 14 9.06 31.56 5.56
N ASP A 15 7.76 31.75 5.35
CA ASP A 15 6.68 31.16 6.15
C ASP A 15 6.58 29.65 5.89
N PHE A 16 7.64 28.93 6.24
CA PHE A 16 7.72 27.47 6.17
C PHE A 16 6.70 26.80 7.09
N GLY A 17 6.24 27.50 8.13
CA GLY A 17 5.26 26.98 9.09
C GLY A 17 3.88 26.80 8.49
N ALA A 18 3.37 27.80 7.75
CA ALA A 18 2.06 27.69 7.10
C ALA A 18 2.05 26.64 5.98
N GLU A 19 3.15 26.50 5.23
CA GLU A 19 3.29 25.46 4.23
C GLU A 19 3.36 24.06 4.87
N GLU A 20 4.09 23.88 5.98
CA GLU A 20 4.13 22.62 6.71
C GLU A 20 2.77 22.25 7.33
N GLU A 21 2.04 23.23 7.85
CA GLU A 21 0.73 23.04 8.45
C GLU A 21 -0.35 22.75 7.38
N GLU A 22 -0.34 23.47 6.25
CA GLU A 22 -1.17 23.12 5.08
C GLU A 22 -0.81 21.74 4.52
N LEU A 23 0.47 21.37 4.48
CA LEU A 23 0.94 20.09 3.96
C LEU A 23 0.59 18.96 4.95
N ALA A 24 0.64 19.20 6.26
CA ALA A 24 0.18 18.28 7.31
C ALA A 24 -1.36 18.10 7.27
N LEU A 25 -2.10 19.18 7.08
CA LEU A 25 -3.56 19.17 6.96
C LEU A 25 -4.00 18.46 5.66
N ARG A 26 -3.26 18.67 4.56
CA ARG A 26 -3.42 17.91 3.30
C ARG A 26 -3.00 16.45 3.41
N LYS A 27 -1.97 16.12 4.22
CA LYS A 27 -1.54 14.74 4.51
C LYS A 27 -2.61 13.93 5.27
N ASN A 28 -3.36 14.59 6.14
CA ASN A 28 -4.43 13.97 6.93
C ASN A 28 -5.76 13.84 6.18
N LYS A 29 -5.88 14.41 4.97
CA LYS A 29 -7.12 14.34 4.20
C LYS A 29 -7.29 12.95 3.59
N ILE A 30 -8.27 12.21 4.11
CA ILE A 30 -8.73 10.93 3.56
C ILE A 30 -9.39 11.22 2.20
N ARG A 31 -8.81 10.72 1.10
CA ARG A 31 -9.30 10.98 -0.26
C ARG A 31 -10.39 10.01 -0.68
N HIS A 32 -10.36 8.80 -0.14
CA HIS A 32 -11.27 7.69 -0.40
C HIS A 32 -11.82 7.10 0.91
N PRO A 33 -12.63 7.88 1.66
CA PRO A 33 -13.13 7.45 2.98
C PRO A 33 -13.96 6.18 2.92
N LEU A 34 -14.76 6.01 1.85
CA LEU A 34 -15.57 4.82 1.64
C LEU A 34 -14.71 3.56 1.40
N ALA A 35 -13.64 3.68 0.62
CA ALA A 35 -12.74 2.55 0.36
C ALA A 35 -11.96 2.14 1.61
N THR A 36 -11.51 3.13 2.40
CA THR A 36 -10.83 2.88 3.69
C THR A 36 -11.80 2.25 4.70
N PHE A 37 -13.05 2.70 4.76
CA PHE A 37 -14.08 2.08 5.60
C PHE A 37 -14.33 0.62 5.22
N PHE A 38 -14.61 0.33 3.94
CA PHE A 38 -14.85 -1.04 3.50
C PHE A 38 -13.63 -1.94 3.68
N HIS A 39 -12.41 -1.40 3.55
CA HIS A 39 -11.17 -2.12 3.84
C HIS A 39 -11.13 -2.66 5.27
N LEU A 40 -11.61 -1.88 6.24
CA LEU A 40 -11.64 -2.29 7.65
C LEU A 40 -12.89 -3.11 7.96
N PHE A 41 -14.03 -2.75 7.39
CA PHE A 41 -15.32 -3.39 7.65
C PHE A 41 -15.31 -4.89 7.36
N PHE A 42 -14.86 -5.31 6.18
CA PHE A 42 -14.85 -6.75 5.84
C PHE A 42 -13.89 -7.55 6.72
N ARG A 43 -12.70 -6.99 7.00
CA ARG A 43 -11.70 -7.60 7.90
C ARG A 43 -12.24 -7.79 9.31
N VAL A 44 -12.78 -6.72 9.90
CA VAL A 44 -13.30 -6.72 11.27
C VAL A 44 -14.52 -7.64 11.37
N SER A 45 -15.41 -7.60 10.38
CA SER A 45 -16.59 -8.47 10.34
C SER A 45 -16.21 -9.95 10.26
N ALA A 46 -15.19 -10.32 9.48
CA ALA A 46 -14.72 -11.71 9.41
C ALA A 46 -14.17 -12.19 10.77
N ILE A 47 -13.40 -11.34 11.47
CA ILE A 47 -12.84 -11.65 12.80
C ILE A 47 -13.95 -11.78 13.84
N ILE A 48 -14.88 -10.81 13.89
CA ILE A 48 -16.02 -10.85 14.81
C ILE A 48 -16.86 -12.10 14.54
N THR A 49 -17.16 -12.40 13.28
CA THR A 49 -17.93 -13.60 12.94
C THR A 49 -17.22 -14.87 13.40
N TYR A 50 -15.90 -14.97 13.23
CA TYR A 50 -15.13 -16.13 13.74
C TYR A 50 -15.19 -16.27 15.26
N LEU A 51 -15.03 -15.16 16.00
CA LEU A 51 -15.02 -15.17 17.47
C LEU A 51 -16.40 -15.45 18.07
N PHE A 52 -17.45 -14.87 17.50
CA PHE A 52 -18.80 -14.90 18.06
C PHE A 52 -19.72 -15.93 17.40
N CYS A 53 -19.23 -16.68 16.40
CA CYS A 53 -20.07 -17.61 15.65
C CYS A 53 -20.74 -18.68 16.51
N ASP A 54 -20.02 -19.17 17.53
CA ASP A 54 -20.51 -20.20 18.45
C ASP A 54 -21.67 -19.69 19.31
N TRP A 55 -21.76 -18.37 19.52
CA TRP A 55 -22.83 -17.74 20.28
C TRP A 55 -24.09 -17.51 19.41
N PHE A 56 -23.92 -17.11 18.15
CA PHE A 56 -25.04 -16.72 17.29
C PHE A 56 -25.67 -17.86 16.48
N SER A 57 -24.93 -18.92 16.15
CA SER A 57 -25.43 -19.99 15.27
C SER A 57 -25.09 -21.37 15.79
N ARG A 58 -26.12 -22.21 15.98
CA ARG A 58 -25.96 -23.65 16.26
C ARG A 58 -25.46 -24.45 15.04
N SER A 59 -25.45 -23.82 13.85
CA SER A 59 -25.12 -24.47 12.58
C SER A 59 -23.71 -24.13 12.15
N PHE A 60 -22.78 -25.09 12.35
CA PHE A 60 -21.38 -24.98 11.92
C PHE A 60 -21.25 -24.61 10.42
N ILE A 61 -22.07 -25.21 9.55
CA ILE A 61 -22.06 -24.91 8.10
C ILE A 61 -22.39 -23.44 7.83
N ALA A 62 -23.44 -22.89 8.45
CA ALA A 62 -23.86 -21.51 8.21
C ALA A 62 -22.78 -20.52 8.65
N CYS A 63 -22.16 -20.78 9.80
CA CYS A 63 -21.02 -20.02 10.26
C CYS A 63 -19.85 -20.08 9.28
N PHE A 64 -19.44 -21.29 8.90
CA PHE A 64 -18.31 -21.51 8.01
C PHE A 64 -18.50 -20.78 6.67
N VAL A 65 -19.68 -20.90 6.06
CA VAL A 65 -20.02 -20.22 4.80
C VAL A 65 -19.99 -18.70 4.98
N THR A 66 -20.51 -18.18 6.08
CA THR A 66 -20.51 -16.73 6.35
C THR A 66 -19.08 -16.18 6.45
N ILE A 67 -18.20 -16.86 7.20
CA ILE A 67 -16.79 -16.47 7.33
C ILE A 67 -16.09 -16.55 5.97
N LEU A 68 -16.35 -17.60 5.20
CA LEU A 68 -15.78 -17.80 3.88
C LEU A 68 -16.16 -16.67 2.91
N LEU A 69 -17.43 -16.26 2.92
CA LEU A 69 -17.93 -15.15 2.11
C LEU A 69 -17.28 -13.82 2.52
N LEU A 70 -17.21 -13.54 3.83
CA LEU A 70 -16.55 -12.33 4.34
C LEU A 70 -15.06 -12.28 3.97
N LEU A 71 -14.36 -13.41 4.08
CA LEU A 71 -12.96 -13.54 3.68
C LEU A 71 -12.76 -13.34 2.17
N SER A 72 -13.69 -13.83 1.37
CA SER A 72 -13.64 -13.70 -0.09
C SER A 72 -13.90 -12.26 -0.53
N PHE A 73 -14.88 -11.58 0.09
CA PHE A 73 -15.12 -10.15 -0.14
C PHE A 73 -13.95 -9.30 0.34
N ASP A 74 -13.37 -9.60 1.51
CA ASP A 74 -12.16 -8.95 1.98
C ASP A 74 -11.02 -9.13 0.97
N PHE A 75 -10.72 -10.38 0.60
CA PHE A 75 -9.67 -10.70 -0.36
C PHE A 75 -9.84 -9.94 -1.67
N TRP A 76 -11.05 -9.97 -2.25
CA TRP A 76 -11.37 -9.31 -3.51
C TRP A 76 -11.28 -7.78 -3.39
N SER A 77 -11.84 -7.20 -2.33
CA SER A 77 -11.83 -5.75 -2.12
C SER A 77 -10.40 -5.24 -1.93
N VAL A 78 -9.58 -5.99 -1.17
CA VAL A 78 -8.17 -5.68 -0.95
C VAL A 78 -7.39 -5.76 -2.25
N LYS A 79 -7.58 -6.83 -3.03
CA LYS A 79 -6.88 -7.05 -4.31
C LYS A 79 -7.28 -6.06 -5.41
N ASN A 80 -8.57 -5.74 -5.54
CA ASN A 80 -9.10 -5.03 -6.72
C ASN A 80 -9.45 -3.56 -6.47
N VAL A 81 -9.85 -3.21 -5.25
CA VAL A 81 -10.35 -1.86 -4.94
C VAL A 81 -9.32 -1.09 -4.12
N THR A 82 -9.06 -1.54 -2.89
CA THR A 82 -8.28 -0.74 -1.92
C THR A 82 -6.80 -0.70 -2.28
N GLY A 83 -6.25 -1.76 -2.89
CA GLY A 83 -4.89 -1.74 -3.43
C GLY A 83 -4.69 -0.67 -4.49
N ARG A 84 -5.66 -0.49 -5.39
CA ARG A 84 -5.59 0.52 -6.47
C ARG A 84 -5.83 1.94 -5.96
N LEU A 85 -6.81 2.11 -5.07
CA LEU A 85 -7.23 3.43 -4.58
C LEU A 85 -6.32 3.97 -3.47
N LEU A 86 -5.98 3.16 -2.47
CA LEU A 86 -5.28 3.64 -1.27
C LEU A 86 -3.76 3.69 -1.46
N VAL A 87 -3.19 2.74 -2.21
CA VAL A 87 -1.74 2.63 -2.40
C VAL A 87 -1.29 2.65 -3.87
N GLY A 88 -2.20 2.56 -4.83
CA GLY A 88 -1.86 2.56 -6.25
C GLY A 88 -1.05 1.34 -6.70
N LEU A 89 -1.22 0.20 -6.04
CA LEU A 89 -0.52 -1.04 -6.34
C LEU A 89 -1.48 -2.05 -6.98
N ARG A 90 -0.95 -2.88 -7.88
CA ARG A 90 -1.74 -3.89 -8.59
C ARG A 90 -0.90 -5.12 -8.88
N TRP A 91 -1.45 -6.31 -8.60
CA TRP A 91 -0.81 -7.58 -8.93
C TRP A 91 -1.81 -8.58 -9.52
N TRP A 92 -1.39 -9.29 -10.56
CA TRP A 92 -2.16 -10.35 -11.21
C TRP A 92 -1.22 -11.39 -11.84
N ASN A 93 -1.79 -12.51 -12.23
CA ASN A 93 -1.11 -13.56 -12.97
C ASN A 93 -1.64 -13.52 -14.41
N GLN A 94 -0.74 -13.51 -15.38
CA GLN A 94 -1.01 -13.65 -16.80
C GLN A 94 -0.51 -15.03 -17.21
N VAL A 95 -1.35 -15.79 -17.91
CA VAL A 95 -0.99 -17.10 -18.45
C VAL A 95 -0.86 -16.93 -19.95
N ASP A 96 0.31 -17.25 -20.47
CA ASP A 96 0.61 -17.18 -21.90
C ASP A 96 0.06 -18.42 -22.63
N ASP A 97 0.05 -18.39 -23.97
CA ASP A 97 -0.50 -19.46 -24.81
C ASP A 97 0.24 -20.80 -24.65
N ASP A 98 1.48 -20.76 -24.16
CA ASP A 98 2.31 -21.92 -23.81
C ASP A 98 2.01 -22.49 -22.40
N GLY A 99 1.11 -21.85 -21.65
CA GLY A 99 0.77 -22.22 -20.27
C GLY A 99 1.71 -21.65 -19.21
N THR A 100 2.67 -20.79 -19.58
CA THR A 100 3.62 -20.21 -18.63
C THR A 100 2.94 -19.08 -17.81
N SER A 101 3.13 -19.11 -16.49
CA SER A 101 2.54 -18.16 -15.54
C SER A 101 3.45 -16.96 -15.25
N HIS A 102 3.09 -15.78 -15.79
CA HIS A 102 3.78 -14.51 -15.55
C HIS A 102 3.08 -13.68 -14.48
N TRP A 103 3.76 -13.45 -13.36
CA TRP A 103 3.27 -12.59 -12.28
C TRP A 103 3.64 -11.13 -12.53
N ILE A 104 2.66 -10.28 -12.79
CA ILE A 104 2.87 -8.86 -13.06
C ILE A 104 2.58 -8.05 -11.79
N PHE A 105 3.53 -7.21 -11.41
CA PHE A 105 3.47 -6.34 -10.24
C PHE A 105 3.66 -4.88 -10.65
N GLU A 106 2.58 -4.11 -10.57
CA GLU A 106 2.57 -2.68 -10.90
C GLU A 106 2.50 -1.82 -9.65
N ALA A 107 3.20 -0.69 -9.73
CA ALA A 107 3.09 0.40 -8.77
C ALA A 107 2.97 1.71 -9.54
N ARG A 108 1.94 2.50 -9.23
CA ARG A 108 1.73 3.80 -9.85
C ARG A 108 2.79 4.79 -9.35
N LYS A 109 3.44 5.48 -10.27
CA LYS A 109 4.46 6.49 -9.94
C LYS A 109 3.82 7.64 -9.15
N PRO A 110 4.47 8.16 -8.10
CA PRO A 110 4.04 9.42 -7.50
C PRO A 110 4.11 10.51 -8.59
N SER A 111 3.09 11.36 -8.65
CA SER A 111 3.10 12.48 -9.60
C SER A 111 4.26 13.44 -9.31
N SER A 112 4.67 14.23 -10.29
CA SER A 112 5.78 15.21 -10.21
C SER A 112 5.66 16.21 -9.05
N GLN A 113 4.49 16.33 -8.42
CA GLN A 113 4.23 17.12 -7.22
C GLN A 113 4.40 16.34 -5.90
N GLY A 114 5.01 15.15 -5.91
CA GLY A 114 5.17 14.31 -4.71
C GLY A 114 3.85 13.70 -4.18
N LYS A 115 2.72 13.90 -4.88
CA LYS A 115 1.42 13.36 -4.44
C LYS A 115 1.38 11.85 -4.64
N THR A 116 1.23 11.12 -3.55
CA THR A 116 0.85 9.70 -3.52
C THR A 116 -0.57 9.52 -4.07
N VAL A 117 -0.87 8.31 -4.56
CA VAL A 117 -2.15 7.99 -5.19
C VAL A 117 -3.31 8.14 -4.20
N GLY A 118 -3.19 7.54 -3.01
CA GLY A 118 -4.05 7.81 -1.86
C GLY A 118 -3.45 8.86 -0.92
N GLY A 119 -4.23 9.30 0.08
CA GLY A 119 -3.71 10.09 1.19
C GLY A 119 -2.66 9.32 1.99
N GLU A 120 -1.74 10.03 2.66
CA GLU A 120 -0.69 9.38 3.45
C GLU A 120 -1.27 8.52 4.58
N ALA A 121 -2.31 9.03 5.25
CA ALA A 121 -3.06 8.30 6.26
C ALA A 121 -3.70 7.02 5.70
N GLU A 122 -4.29 7.07 4.50
CA GLU A 122 -4.95 5.92 3.87
C GLU A 122 -3.98 4.81 3.50
N SER A 123 -2.80 5.19 2.98
CA SER A 123 -1.71 4.25 2.71
C SER A 123 -1.25 3.57 4.01
N LYS A 124 -1.06 4.32 5.09
CA LYS A 124 -0.69 3.78 6.41
C LYS A 124 -1.75 2.80 6.92
N ILE A 125 -3.04 3.15 6.85
CA ILE A 125 -4.15 2.29 7.26
C ILE A 125 -4.17 1.00 6.42
N PHE A 126 -4.00 1.10 5.11
CA PHE A 126 -3.93 -0.07 4.23
C PHE A 126 -2.80 -1.02 4.62
N TRP A 127 -1.57 -0.50 4.80
CA TRP A 127 -0.42 -1.32 5.16
C TRP A 127 -0.55 -1.91 6.57
N LEU A 128 -1.09 -1.14 7.51
CA LEU A 128 -1.37 -1.62 8.86
C LEU A 128 -2.38 -2.78 8.81
N GLY A 129 -3.51 -2.60 8.13
CA GLY A 129 -4.52 -3.65 7.97
C GLY A 129 -3.98 -4.88 7.26
N LEU A 130 -3.16 -4.70 6.23
CA LEU A 130 -2.55 -5.77 5.44
C LEU A 130 -1.54 -6.61 6.26
N ILE A 131 -0.87 -6.03 7.26
CA ILE A 131 0.11 -6.73 8.12
C ILE A 131 -0.56 -7.29 9.39
N VAL A 132 -1.41 -6.51 10.07
CA VAL A 132 -2.05 -6.92 11.32
C VAL A 132 -3.00 -8.09 11.09
N CYS A 133 -3.73 -8.11 9.98
CA CYS A 133 -4.69 -9.17 9.71
C CYS A 133 -4.07 -10.57 9.58
N PRO A 134 -3.02 -10.82 8.77
CA PRO A 134 -2.37 -12.13 8.73
C PRO A 134 -1.75 -12.53 10.07
N ILE A 135 -1.26 -11.59 10.89
CA ILE A 135 -0.80 -11.88 12.25
C ILE A 135 -1.95 -12.40 13.12
N MET A 136 -3.12 -11.74 13.08
CA MET A 136 -4.31 -12.19 13.80
C MET A 136 -4.76 -13.59 13.35
N TRP A 137 -4.79 -13.84 12.04
CA TRP A 137 -5.13 -15.17 11.51
C TRP A 137 -4.09 -16.24 11.88
N ALA A 138 -2.80 -15.89 11.95
CA ALA A 138 -1.76 -16.81 12.43
C ALA A 138 -1.97 -17.18 13.91
N ILE A 139 -2.38 -16.23 14.75
CA ILE A 139 -2.77 -16.50 16.15
C ILE A 139 -3.96 -17.46 16.20
N PHE A 140 -4.98 -17.27 15.35
CA PHE A 140 -6.13 -18.19 15.29
C PHE A 140 -5.76 -19.58 14.79
N VAL A 141 -4.86 -19.69 13.81
CA VAL A 141 -4.32 -20.99 13.36
C VAL A 141 -3.63 -21.69 14.53
N PHE A 142 -2.72 -20.99 15.23
CA PHE A 142 -2.00 -21.54 16.38
C PHE A 142 -2.98 -21.98 17.48
N SER A 143 -3.89 -21.10 17.90
CA SER A 143 -4.91 -21.39 18.93
C SER A 143 -5.78 -22.60 18.56
N THR A 144 -6.25 -22.67 17.32
CA THR A 144 -7.12 -23.76 16.83
C THR A 144 -6.36 -25.08 16.72
N PHE A 145 -5.09 -25.02 16.31
CA PHE A 145 -4.20 -26.17 16.20
C PHE A 145 -3.98 -26.84 17.56
N PHE A 146 -3.60 -26.06 18.58
CA PHE A 146 -3.42 -26.58 19.95
C PHE A 146 -4.74 -27.01 20.61
N SER A 147 -5.86 -26.43 20.20
CA SER A 147 -7.19 -26.84 20.67
C SER A 147 -7.73 -28.10 19.99
N PHE A 148 -7.02 -28.68 19.01
CA PHE A 148 -7.44 -29.83 18.20
C PHE A 148 -8.83 -29.72 17.56
N LYS A 149 -9.29 -28.49 17.30
CA LYS A 149 -10.60 -28.22 16.68
C LYS A 149 -10.49 -28.31 15.15
N LEU A 150 -10.28 -29.52 14.62
CA LEU A 150 -10.02 -29.77 13.19
C LEU A 150 -11.06 -29.13 12.24
N LYS A 151 -12.33 -29.09 12.64
CA LYS A 151 -13.40 -28.44 11.87
C LYS A 151 -13.13 -26.95 11.62
N TRP A 152 -12.61 -26.25 12.64
CA TRP A 152 -12.27 -24.83 12.56
C TRP A 152 -10.89 -24.60 11.96
N LEU A 153 -10.01 -25.61 12.00
CA LEU A 153 -8.66 -25.52 11.45
C LEU A 153 -8.70 -25.18 9.94
N ALA A 154 -9.63 -25.78 9.20
CA ALA A 154 -9.78 -25.50 7.77
C ALA A 154 -10.10 -24.02 7.47
N VAL A 155 -11.01 -23.40 8.25
CA VAL A 155 -11.40 -22.00 8.01
C VAL A 155 -10.26 -21.04 8.39
N VAL A 156 -9.53 -21.30 9.48
CA VAL A 156 -8.40 -20.44 9.86
C VAL A 156 -7.22 -20.57 8.91
N MET A 157 -6.95 -21.77 8.38
CA MET A 157 -5.93 -21.99 7.36
C MET A 157 -6.26 -21.28 6.05
N LEU A 158 -7.53 -21.33 5.63
CA LEU A 158 -7.98 -20.60 4.45
C LEU A 158 -7.90 -19.08 4.64
N GLY A 159 -8.35 -18.57 5.79
CA GLY A 159 -8.23 -17.15 6.14
C GLY A 159 -6.77 -16.69 6.13
N ALA A 160 -5.88 -17.44 6.76
CA ALA A 160 -4.44 -17.14 6.76
C ALA A 160 -3.88 -17.13 5.33
N SER A 161 -4.23 -18.12 4.50
CA SER A 161 -3.72 -18.25 3.13
C SER A 161 -4.12 -17.06 2.24
N LEU A 162 -5.39 -16.64 2.31
CA LEU A 162 -5.89 -15.48 1.55
C LEU A 162 -5.18 -14.18 1.96
N GLN A 163 -4.91 -13.99 3.26
CA GLN A 163 -4.22 -12.80 3.73
C GLN A 163 -2.73 -12.80 3.41
N VAL A 164 -2.08 -13.96 3.49
CA VAL A 164 -0.68 -14.12 3.07
C VAL A 164 -0.53 -13.86 1.57
N ALA A 165 -1.45 -14.35 0.73
CA ALA A 165 -1.43 -14.10 -0.72
C ALA A 165 -1.50 -12.59 -1.04
N ASN A 166 -2.43 -11.87 -0.39
CA ASN A 166 -2.52 -10.41 -0.53
C ASN A 166 -1.25 -9.71 -0.04
N LEU A 167 -0.76 -10.05 1.16
CA LEU A 167 0.45 -9.45 1.74
C LEU A 167 1.66 -9.64 0.81
N TYR A 168 1.88 -10.87 0.35
CA TYR A 168 2.99 -11.20 -0.55
C TYR A 168 2.91 -10.42 -1.87
N GLY A 169 1.73 -10.38 -2.50
CA GLY A 169 1.51 -9.66 -3.74
C GLY A 169 1.86 -8.17 -3.63
N TYR A 170 1.40 -7.52 -2.56
CA TYR A 170 1.67 -6.10 -2.33
C TYR A 170 3.11 -5.80 -1.90
N ILE A 171 3.75 -6.67 -1.12
CA ILE A 171 5.19 -6.54 -0.81
C ILE A 171 5.99 -6.58 -2.10
N LYS A 172 5.69 -7.52 -3.02
CA LYS A 172 6.37 -7.60 -4.32
C LYS A 172 6.14 -6.35 -5.17
N CYS A 173 4.92 -5.79 -5.20
CA CYS A 173 4.66 -4.50 -5.84
C CYS A 173 5.52 -3.37 -5.27
N LYS A 174 5.60 -3.27 -3.93
CA LYS A 174 6.36 -2.19 -3.25
C LYS A 174 7.87 -2.32 -3.47
N VAL A 175 8.42 -3.52 -3.33
CA VAL A 175 9.86 -3.79 -3.52
C VAL A 175 10.25 -3.63 -4.98
N GLY A 176 9.42 -4.11 -5.91
CA GLY A 176 9.64 -3.96 -7.35
C GLY A 176 9.67 -2.49 -7.77
N SER A 177 8.75 -1.68 -7.26
CA SER A 177 8.69 -0.23 -7.52
C SER A 177 10.01 0.48 -7.16
N GLY A 178 10.57 0.19 -5.98
CA GLY A 178 11.82 0.81 -5.53
C GLY A 178 13.00 0.55 -6.47
N LYS A 179 13.13 -0.67 -7.01
CA LYS A 179 14.19 -1.02 -7.95
C LYS A 179 14.05 -0.30 -9.30
N THR A 180 12.83 -0.15 -9.80
CA THR A 180 12.54 0.60 -11.04
C THR A 180 12.85 2.09 -10.91
N LEU A 181 12.62 2.68 -9.74
CA LEU A 181 12.96 4.08 -9.47
C LEU A 181 14.49 4.30 -9.47
N THR A 182 15.23 3.42 -8.78
CA THR A 182 16.70 3.51 -8.74
C THR A 182 17.31 3.34 -10.13
N SER A 183 16.87 2.36 -10.92
CA SER A 183 17.43 2.15 -12.27
C SER A 183 17.11 3.29 -13.24
N MET A 184 15.93 3.92 -13.11
CA MET A 184 15.54 5.08 -13.92
C MET A 184 16.34 6.34 -13.56
N ALA A 185 16.61 6.56 -12.27
CA ALA A 185 17.47 7.66 -11.82
C ALA A 185 18.92 7.49 -12.30
N THR A 186 19.49 6.29 -12.18
CA THR A 186 20.86 5.99 -12.64
C THR A 186 21.01 6.17 -14.15
N SER A 187 20.03 5.72 -14.93
CA SER A 187 20.05 5.88 -16.40
C SER A 187 19.87 7.32 -16.86
N TYR A 188 19.06 8.12 -16.14
CA TYR A 188 18.92 9.55 -16.43
C TYR A 188 20.20 10.33 -16.09
N LEU A 189 20.77 10.10 -14.90
CA LEU A 189 22.03 10.71 -14.49
C LEU A 189 23.18 10.31 -15.41
N GLY A 190 23.28 9.02 -15.75
CA GLY A 190 24.29 8.53 -16.71
C GLY A 190 24.18 9.20 -18.09
N ARG A 191 22.95 9.42 -18.58
CA ARG A 191 22.73 10.18 -19.84
C ARG A 191 23.13 11.65 -19.71
N GLN A 192 22.91 12.29 -18.56
CA GLN A 192 23.36 13.68 -18.34
C GLN A 192 24.88 13.77 -18.32
N PHE A 193 25.57 12.85 -17.63
CA PHE A 193 27.03 12.79 -17.63
C PHE A 193 27.61 12.52 -19.01
N LEU A 194 27.04 11.57 -19.78
CA LEU A 194 27.45 11.31 -21.16
C LEU A 194 27.23 12.52 -22.06
N LYS A 195 26.11 13.21 -21.91
CA LYS A 195 25.81 14.44 -22.66
C LYS A 195 26.81 15.54 -22.30
N SER A 196 27.10 15.77 -21.02
CA SER A 196 28.10 16.74 -20.58
C SER A 196 29.52 16.40 -21.03
N ALA A 197 29.87 15.12 -21.12
CA ALA A 197 31.17 14.68 -21.66
C ALA A 197 31.27 14.92 -23.18
N MET A 198 30.25 14.57 -23.96
CA MET A 198 30.20 14.85 -25.41
C MET A 198 30.23 16.35 -25.71
N THR A 199 29.52 17.16 -24.93
CA THR A 199 29.53 18.63 -25.11
C THR A 199 30.90 19.24 -24.80
N LYS A 200 31.76 18.53 -24.03
CA LYS A 200 33.10 18.99 -23.67
C LYS A 200 34.16 18.58 -24.70
N GLU A 201 33.93 17.52 -25.46
CA GLU A 201 34.79 17.11 -26.59
C GLU A 201 34.51 17.91 -27.87
N GLU A 202 33.31 18.47 -28.05
CA GLU A 202 32.92 19.21 -29.27
C GLU A 202 33.33 20.70 -29.25
N SER A 203 34.11 21.18 -28.27
CA SER A 203 34.74 22.50 -28.34
C SER A 203 36.06 22.40 -29.11
N PRO A 204 36.14 22.87 -30.38
CA PRO A 204 37.41 22.94 -31.07
C PRO A 204 38.26 24.02 -30.39
N GLU A 205 39.50 23.69 -30.02
CA GLU A 205 40.49 24.69 -29.62
C GLU A 205 40.66 25.73 -30.75
N PRO A 206 40.68 27.04 -30.45
CA PRO A 206 41.06 28.08 -31.41
C PRO A 206 42.56 28.07 -31.72
#